data_AF-A0A7I8J4E0-F1
#
_entry.id   AF-A0A7I8J4E0-F1
#
_cell.length_a   1.000
_cell.length_b   1.000
_cell.length_c   1.000
_cell.angle_alpha   90.00
_cell.angle_beta   90.00
_cell.angle_gamma   90.00
#
_symmetry.space_group_name_H-M   'P 1'
#
loop_
_entity.id
_entity.type
_entity.pdbx_description
1 polymer ?
#
loop_
_entity_poly.entity_id
_entity_poly.type
_entity_poly.pdbx_seq_one_letter_code
_entity_poly.pdbx_strand_id
1 'polypeptide(L)'
;MAAAAAAALQQSTAALKGRNPAVRGAAAPISTAVRSLPLRSSSSIAAIPGALRLSRTAVVGAVRRRRRSGGATMMDTAAGSYAAALTDVAKANGTLEATSADMDKLSTIFSDESVYKYFANPTVSVESKLELVGDIAKTSSLQPHTANFLSILVEMKRTELVKEIAKEFEKCYNRLTGTEVAVVTSVVPLESQHLAQIAKSIQRLTKAKNVRVKTTLDPSLVAGFTIRYGSSGSKFIDMSVKKQLAEIAKQLDFSDITLAS
;
A
#
# COMPACT_ATOMS: atom_id res chain seq x y z
N MET A 1 -18.50 13.11 59.63
CA MET A 1 -19.05 14.40 60.10
C MET A 1 -18.73 15.43 59.04
N ALA A 2 -19.63 16.11 58.36
CA ALA A 2 -21.09 16.20 58.35
C ALA A 2 -21.43 16.68 56.91
N ALA A 3 -22.44 16.12 56.24
CA ALA A 3 -23.80 16.68 56.13
C ALA A 3 -23.84 18.04 55.40
N ALA A 4 -24.79 18.42 54.57
CA ALA A 4 -25.98 17.84 53.97
C ALA A 4 -26.60 19.03 53.20
N ALA A 5 -27.01 18.84 51.94
CA ALA A 5 -27.94 19.70 51.19
C ALA A 5 -28.19 18.97 49.86
N ALA A 6 -29.13 18.03 49.71
CA ALA A 6 -30.52 17.94 50.14
C ALA A 6 -31.42 19.04 49.53
N ALA A 7 -32.36 18.56 48.68
CA ALA A 7 -33.67 19.12 48.34
C ALA A 7 -33.69 20.34 47.40
N ALA A 8 -34.59 20.51 46.45
CA ALA A 8 -35.74 19.73 45.97
C ALA A 8 -36.33 20.44 44.72
N LEU A 9 -37.35 19.80 44.12
CA LEU A 9 -38.33 20.26 43.10
C LEU A 9 -38.01 19.75 41.67
N GLN A 10 -38.54 18.62 41.17
CA GLN A 10 -39.96 18.20 40.98
C GLN A 10 -40.76 19.31 40.24
N GLN A 11 -41.51 19.12 39.14
CA GLN A 11 -42.28 17.99 38.58
C GLN A 11 -42.75 18.34 37.13
N SER A 12 -43.00 17.31 36.30
CA SER A 12 -44.16 17.11 35.37
C SER A 12 -43.73 16.08 34.29
N THR A 13 -44.27 14.88 34.07
CA THR A 13 -45.59 14.18 34.17
C THR A 13 -46.69 14.66 33.21
N ALA A 14 -46.76 14.03 32.02
CA ALA A 14 -47.95 13.64 31.26
C ALA A 14 -47.47 12.91 29.97
N ALA A 15 -47.64 11.61 29.72
CA ALA A 15 -48.83 10.75 29.61
C ALA A 15 -49.85 11.23 28.55
N LEU A 16 -49.85 10.61 27.36
CA LEU A 16 -51.03 10.35 26.48
C LEU A 16 -50.53 9.67 25.17
N LYS A 17 -50.61 8.34 25.01
CA LYS A 17 -51.77 7.50 24.63
C LYS A 17 -52.17 7.63 23.14
N GLY A 18 -51.61 6.70 22.34
CA GLY A 18 -52.33 5.78 21.43
C GLY A 18 -53.10 6.33 20.23
N ARG A 19 -52.82 5.75 19.04
CA ARG A 19 -53.83 5.22 18.10
C ARG A 19 -53.16 4.56 16.89
N ASN A 20 -53.15 3.23 16.90
CA ASN A 20 -53.25 2.43 15.67
C ASN A 20 -54.66 2.56 15.11
N PRO A 21 -54.83 2.48 13.78
CA PRO A 21 -56.00 1.82 13.23
C PRO A 21 -55.63 0.64 12.34
N ALA A 22 -56.47 -0.38 12.46
CA ALA A 22 -56.43 -1.66 11.78
C ALA A 22 -56.99 -1.61 10.34
N VAL A 23 -56.43 -2.47 9.48
CA VAL A 23 -57.10 -3.42 8.55
C VAL A 23 -58.21 -2.94 7.60
N ARG A 24 -57.95 -3.10 6.29
CA ARG A 24 -58.83 -3.60 5.20
C ARG A 24 -57.90 -3.87 4.01
N GLY A 25 -57.76 -5.06 3.42
CA GLY A 25 -58.78 -5.98 2.94
C GLY A 25 -58.80 -5.91 1.42
N ALA A 26 -58.10 -6.81 0.71
CA ALA A 26 -58.35 -7.16 -0.69
C ALA A 26 -57.52 -8.39 -1.10
N ALA A 27 -58.19 -9.54 -1.16
CA ALA A 27 -57.72 -10.72 -1.86
C ALA A 27 -58.30 -10.71 -3.28
N ALA A 28 -57.49 -11.02 -4.30
CA ALA A 28 -57.92 -11.63 -5.55
C ALA A 28 -56.70 -12.27 -6.29
N PRO A 29 -56.84 -13.49 -6.87
CA PRO A 29 -55.72 -14.27 -7.43
C PRO A 29 -55.71 -14.26 -8.96
N ILE A 30 -54.54 -14.22 -9.61
CA ILE A 30 -54.46 -14.50 -11.07
C ILE A 30 -53.16 -15.22 -11.46
N SER A 31 -53.35 -16.50 -11.81
CA SER A 31 -52.78 -17.24 -12.95
C SER A 31 -51.27 -17.50 -13.07
N THR A 32 -50.94 -18.73 -12.72
CA THR A 32 -50.10 -19.69 -13.46
C THR A 32 -49.97 -19.39 -14.96
N ALA A 33 -48.73 -19.36 -15.47
CA ALA A 33 -48.39 -19.78 -16.84
C ALA A 33 -46.87 -20.01 -16.95
N VAL A 34 -46.46 -21.25 -16.72
CA VAL A 34 -45.15 -21.78 -17.11
C VAL A 34 -45.12 -21.87 -18.63
N ARG A 35 -44.23 -21.11 -19.29
CA ARG A 35 -44.02 -21.21 -20.74
C ARG A 35 -42.70 -21.91 -21.02
N SER A 36 -42.78 -23.24 -21.11
CA SER A 36 -41.75 -24.10 -21.70
C SER A 36 -41.70 -23.90 -23.22
N LEU A 37 -40.53 -23.60 -23.77
CA LEU A 37 -40.26 -23.67 -25.22
C LEU A 37 -39.81 -25.10 -25.59
N PRO A 38 -40.33 -25.68 -26.68
CA PRO A 38 -40.03 -27.06 -27.03
C PRO A 38 -38.76 -27.20 -27.89
N LEU A 39 -38.11 -28.34 -27.68
CA LEU A 39 -37.17 -28.99 -28.57
C LEU A 39 -37.81 -29.21 -29.96
N ARG A 40 -37.07 -28.94 -31.03
CA ARG A 40 -37.41 -29.45 -32.37
C ARG A 40 -36.26 -30.32 -32.88
N SER A 41 -36.56 -31.61 -32.91
CA SER A 41 -35.81 -32.67 -33.56
C SER A 41 -36.02 -32.67 -35.09
N SER A 42 -35.18 -33.48 -35.75
CA SER A 42 -35.38 -34.18 -37.04
C SER A 42 -35.41 -33.29 -38.30
N SER A 43 -34.44 -33.43 -39.22
CA SER A 43 -34.40 -34.38 -40.37
C SER A 43 -34.54 -33.54 -41.65
N SER A 44 -33.94 -33.78 -42.82
CA SER A 44 -33.01 -34.75 -43.38
C SER A 44 -32.73 -34.30 -44.84
N ILE A 45 -31.57 -34.67 -45.40
CA ILE A 45 -31.26 -34.88 -46.83
C ILE A 45 -31.33 -33.69 -47.82
N ALA A 46 -30.18 -33.37 -48.44
CA ALA A 46 -30.01 -33.44 -49.89
C ALA A 46 -28.52 -33.44 -50.26
N ALA A 47 -28.08 -34.49 -50.96
CA ALA A 47 -26.76 -34.63 -51.54
C ALA A 47 -26.69 -33.92 -52.90
N ILE A 48 -25.58 -33.23 -53.18
CA ILE A 48 -25.15 -32.85 -54.54
C ILE A 48 -23.65 -33.18 -54.66
N PRO A 49 -23.23 -33.95 -55.67
CA PRO A 49 -21.84 -34.29 -55.90
C PRO A 49 -21.17 -33.19 -56.74
N GLY A 50 -19.92 -32.86 -56.45
CA GLY A 50 -19.20 -31.91 -57.29
C GLY A 50 -17.94 -31.40 -56.63
N ALA A 51 -16.82 -31.91 -57.10
CA ALA A 51 -15.47 -31.58 -56.70
C ALA A 51 -15.22 -30.07 -56.53
N LEU A 52 -14.48 -29.70 -55.49
CA LEU A 52 -13.49 -28.62 -55.51
C LEU A 52 -12.47 -28.86 -54.39
N ARG A 53 -11.23 -29.13 -54.81
CA ARG A 53 -10.04 -29.31 -53.99
C ARG A 53 -9.89 -28.16 -52.99
N LEU A 54 -9.87 -28.48 -51.69
CA LEU A 54 -9.33 -27.57 -50.68
C LEU A 54 -7.80 -27.71 -50.67
N SER A 55 -7.13 -26.70 -51.20
CA SER A 55 -5.73 -26.41 -50.88
C SER A 55 -5.60 -26.28 -49.36
N ARG A 56 -4.85 -27.19 -48.75
CA ARG A 56 -4.34 -27.03 -47.38
C ARG A 56 -3.31 -25.90 -47.37
N THR A 57 -3.77 -24.66 -47.32
CA THR A 57 -2.97 -23.59 -46.75
C THR A 57 -3.14 -23.70 -45.24
N ALA A 58 -2.15 -24.31 -44.59
CA ALA A 58 -1.98 -24.22 -43.16
C ALA A 58 -1.72 -22.74 -42.84
N VAL A 59 -2.78 -21.98 -42.56
CA VAL A 59 -2.66 -20.77 -41.77
C VAL A 59 -2.31 -21.25 -40.38
N VAL A 60 -1.00 -21.42 -40.15
CA VAL A 60 -0.43 -21.37 -38.82
C VAL A 60 -0.76 -19.97 -38.33
N GLY A 61 -1.92 -19.87 -37.67
CA GLY A 61 -2.27 -18.72 -36.88
C GLY A 61 -1.14 -18.56 -35.88
N ALA A 62 -0.22 -17.64 -36.20
CA ALA A 62 0.81 -17.21 -35.29
C ALA A 62 0.06 -16.60 -34.11
N VAL A 63 -0.21 -17.43 -33.11
CA VAL A 63 -0.45 -16.98 -31.74
C VAL A 63 0.82 -16.22 -31.42
N ARG A 64 0.78 -14.91 -31.68
CA ARG A 64 1.63 -13.93 -31.05
C ARG A 64 1.34 -14.13 -29.58
N ARG A 65 2.07 -15.06 -28.95
CA ARG A 65 2.42 -14.94 -27.55
C ARG A 65 2.92 -13.51 -27.47
N ARG A 66 2.09 -12.63 -26.89
CA ARG A 66 2.56 -11.39 -26.30
C ARG A 66 3.62 -11.88 -25.32
N ARG A 67 4.87 -11.98 -25.80
CA ARG A 67 6.04 -11.83 -24.98
C ARG A 67 5.75 -10.50 -24.30
N ARG A 68 5.28 -10.54 -23.05
CA ARG A 68 5.46 -9.41 -22.15
C ARG A 68 6.97 -9.24 -22.16
N SER A 69 7.40 -8.30 -22.99
CA SER A 69 8.73 -7.71 -22.97
C SER A 69 8.81 -6.89 -21.68
N GLY A 70 8.75 -7.59 -20.56
CA GLY A 70 9.29 -7.18 -19.28
C GLY A 70 10.35 -8.22 -18.99
N GLY A 71 11.41 -8.22 -19.80
CA GLY A 71 12.65 -8.89 -19.41
C GLY A 71 13.04 -8.29 -18.07
N ALA A 72 13.35 -9.15 -17.11
CA ALA A 72 13.72 -8.84 -15.74
C ALA A 72 14.38 -7.45 -15.67
N THR A 73 13.64 -6.47 -15.19
CA THR A 73 14.26 -5.21 -14.82
C THR A 73 15.24 -5.55 -13.71
N MET A 74 16.46 -5.00 -13.76
CA MET A 74 17.65 -5.39 -12.99
C MET A 74 17.53 -5.25 -11.45
N MET A 75 16.31 -5.23 -10.90
CA MET A 75 15.96 -5.24 -9.47
C MET A 75 14.67 -6.05 -9.17
N ASP A 76 14.34 -7.11 -9.91
CA ASP A 76 13.20 -7.98 -9.55
C ASP A 76 13.57 -8.91 -8.38
N THR A 77 13.68 -8.33 -7.17
CA THR A 77 13.67 -9.13 -5.94
C THR A 77 12.30 -9.80 -5.80
N ALA A 78 12.26 -10.98 -5.18
CA ALA A 78 10.98 -11.65 -4.91
C ALA A 78 10.03 -10.72 -4.14
N ALA A 79 10.56 -9.95 -3.18
CA ALA A 79 9.82 -8.94 -2.43
C ALA A 79 9.24 -7.84 -3.33
N GLY A 80 10.02 -7.32 -4.29
CA GLY A 80 9.55 -6.31 -5.26
C GLY A 80 8.40 -6.82 -6.13
N SER A 81 8.45 -8.08 -6.56
CA SER A 81 7.36 -8.71 -7.32
C SER A 81 6.07 -8.83 -6.51
N TYR A 82 6.17 -9.24 -5.24
CA TYR A 82 5.02 -9.31 -4.33
C TYR A 82 4.44 -7.94 -4.03
N ALA A 83 5.31 -6.95 -3.76
CA ALA A 83 4.89 -5.57 -3.53
C ALA A 83 4.16 -4.99 -4.74
N ALA A 84 4.69 -5.21 -5.96
CA ALA A 84 4.03 -4.79 -7.19
C ALA A 84 2.64 -5.43 -7.35
N ALA A 85 2.52 -6.74 -7.12
CA ALA A 85 1.24 -7.44 -7.18
C ALA A 85 0.22 -6.88 -6.15
N LEU A 86 0.66 -6.64 -4.91
CA LEU A 86 -0.19 -6.04 -3.88
C LEU A 86 -0.62 -4.61 -4.25
N THR A 87 0.28 -3.81 -4.82
CA THR A 87 -0.05 -2.44 -5.28
C THR A 87 -1.05 -2.43 -6.43
N ASP A 88 -0.97 -3.40 -7.35
CA ASP A 88 -1.91 -3.54 -8.46
C ASP A 88 -3.32 -3.88 -7.93
N VAL A 89 -3.42 -4.78 -6.95
CA VAL A 89 -4.69 -5.13 -6.28
C VAL A 89 -5.26 -3.92 -5.52
N ALA A 90 -4.43 -3.24 -4.74
CA ALA A 90 -4.85 -2.06 -3.99
C ALA A 90 -5.30 -0.90 -4.92
N LYS A 91 -4.66 -0.76 -6.08
CA LYS A 91 -5.05 0.21 -7.12
C LYS A 91 -6.37 -0.16 -7.77
N ALA A 92 -6.58 -1.44 -8.10
CA ALA A 92 -7.83 -1.91 -8.68
C ALA A 92 -9.02 -1.70 -7.73
N ASN A 93 -8.80 -1.87 -6.43
CA ASN A 93 -9.82 -1.68 -5.40
C ASN A 93 -9.97 -0.22 -4.93
N GLY A 94 -9.08 0.69 -5.35
CA GLY A 94 -9.07 2.08 -4.89
C GLY A 94 -8.67 2.26 -3.42
N THR A 95 -8.09 1.24 -2.78
CA THR A 95 -7.76 1.20 -1.34
C THR A 95 -6.26 1.42 -1.09
N LEU A 96 -5.58 2.20 -1.94
CA LEU A 96 -4.13 2.41 -1.87
C LEU A 96 -3.66 2.98 -0.53
N GLU A 97 -4.33 4.01 -0.02
CA GLU A 97 -3.97 4.64 1.26
C GLU A 97 -4.22 3.71 2.45
N ALA A 98 -5.38 3.04 2.49
CA ALA A 98 -5.69 2.06 3.53
C ALA A 98 -4.68 0.91 3.55
N THR A 99 -4.31 0.40 2.36
CA THR A 99 -3.31 -0.67 2.24
C THR A 99 -1.92 -0.20 2.69
N SER A 100 -1.56 1.06 2.42
CA SER A 100 -0.30 1.63 2.92
C SER A 100 -0.26 1.70 4.44
N ALA A 101 -1.35 2.12 5.08
CA ALA A 101 -1.45 2.15 6.54
C ALA A 101 -1.38 0.75 7.14
N ASP A 102 -2.01 -0.23 6.50
CA ASP A 102 -1.94 -1.64 6.92
C ASP A 102 -0.52 -2.21 6.80
N MET A 103 0.20 -1.89 5.72
CA MET A 103 1.60 -2.31 5.55
C MET A 103 2.53 -1.66 6.59
N ASP A 104 2.28 -0.42 7.00
CA ASP A 104 3.02 0.24 8.07
C ASP A 104 2.78 -0.43 9.44
N LYS A 105 1.54 -0.82 9.74
CA LYS A 105 1.21 -1.61 10.94
C LYS A 105 1.91 -2.97 10.90
N LEU A 106 1.84 -3.67 9.77
CA LEU A 106 2.52 -4.96 9.60
C LEU A 106 4.03 -4.82 9.78
N SER A 107 4.66 -3.80 9.18
CA SER A 107 6.08 -3.52 9.38
C SER A 107 6.43 -3.35 10.86
N THR A 108 5.58 -2.67 11.62
CA THR A 108 5.74 -2.47 13.07
C THR A 108 5.63 -3.79 13.83
N ILE A 109 4.60 -4.60 13.57
CA ILE A 109 4.39 -5.90 14.22
C ILE A 109 5.53 -6.88 13.93
N PHE A 110 5.97 -6.93 12.68
CA PHE A 110 7.07 -7.81 12.29
C PHE A 110 8.43 -7.28 12.76
N SER A 111 8.54 -6.01 13.18
CA SER A 111 9.77 -5.48 13.76
C SER A 111 10.12 -6.15 15.09
N ASP A 112 9.13 -6.65 15.83
CA ASP A 112 9.34 -7.44 17.03
C ASP A 112 10.07 -8.76 16.71
N GLU A 113 11.23 -8.97 17.34
CA GLU A 113 12.09 -10.11 17.08
C GLU A 113 11.40 -11.45 17.42
N SER A 114 10.58 -11.46 18.48
CA SER A 114 9.80 -12.64 18.89
C SER A 114 8.81 -13.07 17.81
N VAL A 115 8.11 -12.11 17.20
CA VAL A 115 7.14 -12.36 16.12
C VAL A 115 7.89 -12.87 14.88
N TYR A 116 8.99 -12.21 14.52
CA TYR A 116 9.81 -12.61 13.39
C TYR A 116 10.35 -14.05 13.55
N LYS A 117 10.89 -14.40 14.72
CA LYS A 117 11.39 -15.75 15.02
C LYS A 117 10.28 -16.80 14.98
N TYR A 118 9.09 -16.48 15.47
CA TYR A 118 7.95 -17.38 15.42
C TYR A 118 7.57 -17.74 13.97
N PHE A 119 7.49 -16.72 13.10
CA PHE A 119 7.16 -16.95 11.69
C PHE A 119 8.28 -17.63 10.90
N ALA A 120 9.55 -17.37 11.24
CA ALA A 120 10.71 -18.01 10.63
C ALA A 120 10.90 -19.48 11.09
N ASN A 121 10.41 -19.87 12.27
CA ASN A 121 10.59 -21.23 12.78
C ASN A 121 9.81 -22.26 11.92
N PRO A 122 10.49 -23.23 11.28
CA PRO A 122 9.84 -24.24 10.44
C PRO A 122 9.11 -25.33 11.24
N THR A 123 9.35 -25.44 12.55
CA THR A 123 8.75 -26.45 13.44
C THR A 123 7.27 -26.14 13.75
N VAL A 124 6.87 -24.88 13.64
CA VAL A 124 5.49 -24.44 13.86
C VAL A 124 4.64 -24.80 12.64
N SER A 125 3.49 -25.43 12.86
CA SER A 125 2.56 -25.81 11.80
C SER A 125 2.04 -24.58 11.03
N VAL A 126 1.70 -24.77 9.76
CA VAL A 126 1.14 -23.71 8.91
C VAL A 126 -0.22 -23.26 9.45
N GLU A 127 -1.02 -24.19 9.97
CA GLU A 127 -2.35 -23.93 10.54
C GLU A 127 -2.27 -22.96 11.73
N SER A 128 -1.39 -23.22 12.71
CA SER A 128 -1.21 -22.32 13.85
C SER A 128 -0.70 -20.93 13.44
N LYS A 129 0.11 -20.84 12.38
CA LYS A 129 0.54 -19.54 11.83
C LYS A 129 -0.62 -18.80 11.17
N LEU A 130 -1.51 -19.49 10.48
CA LEU A 130 -2.69 -18.89 9.85
C LEU A 130 -3.70 -18.40 10.90
N GLU A 131 -3.89 -19.13 11.99
CA GLU A 131 -4.71 -18.68 13.13
C GLU A 131 -4.16 -17.39 13.72
N LEU A 132 -2.85 -17.34 13.99
CA LEU A 132 -2.19 -16.13 14.50
C LEU A 132 -2.32 -14.95 13.52
N VAL A 133 -2.18 -15.19 12.22
CA VAL A 133 -2.41 -14.16 11.19
C VAL A 133 -3.85 -13.66 11.21
N GLY A 134 -4.83 -14.55 11.38
CA GLY A 134 -6.23 -14.19 11.53
C GLY A 134 -6.47 -13.29 12.74
N ASP A 135 -5.82 -13.57 13.86
CA ASP A 135 -5.93 -12.76 15.08
C ASP A 135 -5.22 -11.41 14.94
N ILE A 136 -4.04 -11.38 14.30
CA ILE A 136 -3.35 -10.12 13.94
C ILE A 136 -4.24 -9.26 13.03
N ALA A 137 -4.90 -9.88 12.04
CA ALA A 137 -5.77 -9.19 11.11
C ALA A 137 -6.98 -8.56 11.80
N LYS A 138 -7.59 -9.26 12.77
CA LYS A 138 -8.68 -8.73 13.60
C LYS A 138 -8.20 -7.59 14.49
N THR A 139 -7.13 -7.80 15.25
CA THR A 139 -6.59 -6.81 16.20
C THR A 139 -6.15 -5.52 15.48
N SER A 140 -5.53 -5.65 14.30
CA SER A 140 -5.01 -4.51 13.53
C SER A 140 -6.02 -3.90 12.55
N SER A 141 -7.22 -4.48 12.48
CA SER A 141 -8.30 -4.11 11.54
C SER A 141 -7.78 -3.98 10.10
N LEU A 142 -7.11 -5.02 9.62
CA LEU A 142 -6.54 -5.04 8.26
C LEU A 142 -7.62 -5.19 7.20
N GLN A 143 -7.35 -4.65 6.01
CA GLN A 143 -8.18 -4.89 4.84
C GLN A 143 -8.19 -6.39 4.43
N PRO A 144 -9.30 -6.88 3.85
CA PRO A 144 -9.46 -8.30 3.52
C PRO A 144 -8.42 -8.78 2.49
N HIS A 145 -8.04 -7.95 1.51
CA HIS A 145 -6.99 -8.31 0.55
C HIS A 145 -5.60 -8.35 1.20
N THR A 146 -5.32 -7.49 2.19
CA THR A 146 -4.06 -7.51 2.94
C THR A 146 -3.96 -8.74 3.83
N ALA A 147 -5.06 -9.12 4.50
CA ALA A 147 -5.12 -10.34 5.30
C ALA A 147 -4.92 -11.60 4.44
N ASN A 148 -5.62 -11.67 3.29
CA ASN A 148 -5.44 -12.78 2.34
C ASN A 148 -4.01 -12.86 1.80
N PHE A 149 -3.41 -11.70 1.48
CA PHE A 149 -2.01 -11.64 1.06
C PHE A 149 -1.07 -12.20 2.13
N LEU A 150 -1.28 -11.89 3.41
CA LEU A 150 -0.48 -12.42 4.51
C LEU A 150 -0.66 -13.93 4.66
N SER A 151 -1.88 -14.46 4.51
CA SER A 151 -2.15 -15.91 4.50
C SER A 151 -1.39 -16.62 3.37
N ILE A 152 -1.39 -16.06 2.16
CA ILE A 152 -0.63 -16.59 1.02
C ILE A 152 0.87 -16.61 1.32
N LEU A 153 1.41 -15.56 1.96
CA LEU A 153 2.83 -15.54 2.34
C LEU A 153 3.19 -16.62 3.37
N VAL A 154 2.28 -16.92 4.29
CA VAL A 154 2.43 -18.03 5.27
C VAL A 154 2.42 -19.38 4.56
N GLU A 155 1.48 -19.62 3.66
CA GLU A 155 1.40 -20.86 2.88
C GLU A 155 2.65 -21.09 2.02
N MET A 156 3.15 -20.01 1.40
CA MET A 156 4.38 -20.04 0.60
C MET A 156 5.66 -20.11 1.44
N LYS A 157 5.57 -20.08 2.78
CA LYS A 157 6.70 -20.03 3.72
C LYS A 157 7.66 -18.85 3.46
N ARG A 158 7.13 -17.71 3.01
CA ARG A 158 7.88 -16.49 2.64
C ARG A 158 7.64 -15.34 3.62
N THR A 159 7.34 -15.66 4.86
CA THR A 159 7.05 -14.70 5.94
C THR A 159 8.26 -13.84 6.33
N GLU A 160 9.47 -14.33 6.11
CA GLU A 160 10.71 -13.58 6.37
C GLU A 160 10.84 -12.33 5.47
N LEU A 161 10.25 -12.38 4.28
CA LEU A 161 10.29 -11.30 3.30
C LEU A 161 9.29 -10.18 3.61
N VAL A 162 8.42 -10.32 4.61
CA VAL A 162 7.37 -9.33 4.91
C VAL A 162 7.95 -7.94 5.16
N LYS A 163 9.09 -7.85 5.88
CA LYS A 163 9.79 -6.56 6.10
C LYS A 163 10.30 -5.94 4.81
N GLU A 164 10.78 -6.75 3.89
CA GLU A 164 11.30 -6.28 2.60
C GLU A 164 10.15 -5.88 1.67
N ILE A 165 9.07 -6.68 1.63
CA ILE A 165 7.85 -6.38 0.89
C ILE A 165 7.24 -5.06 1.37
N ALA A 166 7.21 -4.79 2.68
CA ALA A 166 6.72 -3.51 3.21
C ALA A 166 7.53 -2.31 2.70
N LYS A 167 8.86 -2.42 2.67
CA LYS A 167 9.75 -1.38 2.13
C LYS A 167 9.56 -1.18 0.64
N GLU A 168 9.46 -2.26 -0.14
CA GLU A 168 9.22 -2.18 -1.58
C GLU A 168 7.81 -1.63 -1.90
N PHE A 169 6.82 -1.96 -1.09
CA PHE A 169 5.47 -1.41 -1.20
C PHE A 169 5.47 0.11 -0.99
N GLU A 170 6.16 0.62 0.03
CA GLU A 170 6.29 2.07 0.28
C GLU A 170 6.91 2.77 -0.94
N LYS A 171 7.95 2.18 -1.55
CA LYS A 171 8.57 2.71 -2.79
C LYS A 171 7.59 2.74 -3.95
N CYS A 172 6.84 1.66 -4.19
CA CYS A 172 5.84 1.61 -5.26
C CYS A 172 4.70 2.60 -5.02
N TYR A 173 4.21 2.73 -3.78
CA TYR A 173 3.20 3.71 -3.39
C TYR A 173 3.66 5.15 -3.67
N ASN A 174 4.89 5.49 -3.28
CA ASN A 174 5.50 6.80 -3.54
C ASN A 174 5.62 7.07 -5.04
N ARG A 175 6.00 6.06 -5.83
CA ARG A 175 6.08 6.15 -7.29
C ARG A 175 4.72 6.40 -7.95
N LEU A 176 3.67 5.71 -7.48
CA LEU A 176 2.31 5.85 -8.01
C LEU A 176 1.68 7.20 -7.67
N THR A 177 1.88 7.67 -6.45
CA THR A 177 1.35 8.97 -5.99
C THR A 177 2.18 10.16 -6.52
N GLY A 178 3.42 9.90 -6.98
CA GLY A 178 4.37 10.97 -7.30
C GLY A 178 4.84 11.71 -6.06
N THR A 179 4.82 11.02 -4.92
CA THR A 179 5.32 11.51 -3.64
C THR A 179 6.80 11.21 -3.53
N GLU A 180 7.61 12.22 -3.26
CA GLU A 180 9.03 12.03 -2.98
C GLU A 180 9.28 12.04 -1.47
N VAL A 181 10.10 11.09 -0.99
CA VAL A 181 10.50 11.06 0.41
C VAL A 181 11.83 11.78 0.56
N ALA A 182 11.87 12.76 1.47
CA ALA A 182 13.07 13.48 1.85
C ALA A 182 13.40 13.18 3.31
N VAL A 183 14.62 12.75 3.59
CA VAL A 183 15.14 12.55 4.94
C VAL A 183 15.97 13.78 5.31
N VAL A 184 15.51 14.53 6.30
CA VAL A 184 16.19 15.72 6.82
C VAL A 184 16.85 15.35 8.14
N THR A 185 18.18 15.39 8.17
CA THR A 185 18.95 15.15 9.39
C THR A 185 19.39 16.48 9.99
N SER A 186 19.03 16.74 11.25
CA SER A 186 19.37 17.97 11.96
C SER A 186 19.89 17.69 13.37
N VAL A 187 20.61 18.64 13.95
CA VAL A 187 21.08 18.56 15.35
C VAL A 187 19.92 18.71 16.33
N VAL A 188 19.02 19.64 16.01
CA VAL A 188 17.88 20.06 16.83
C VAL A 188 16.60 19.74 16.08
N PRO A 189 15.50 19.37 16.77
CA PRO A 189 14.19 19.23 16.13
C PRO A 189 13.81 20.54 15.42
N LEU A 190 13.52 20.42 14.12
CA LEU A 190 13.10 21.55 13.31
C LEU A 190 11.63 21.87 13.57
N GLU A 191 11.31 23.16 13.60
CA GLU A 191 9.92 23.63 13.67
C GLU A 191 9.16 23.29 12.37
N SER A 192 7.84 23.09 12.48
CA SER A 192 6.96 22.78 11.35
C SER A 192 7.04 23.80 10.21
N GLN A 193 7.29 25.07 10.53
CA GLN A 193 7.48 26.14 9.53
C GLN A 193 8.71 25.88 8.65
N HIS A 194 9.83 25.50 9.25
CA HIS A 194 11.07 25.18 8.52
C HIS A 194 10.92 23.90 7.69
N LEU A 195 10.24 22.88 8.21
CA LEU A 195 9.94 21.66 7.46
C LEU A 195 9.08 21.94 6.23
N ALA A 196 8.08 22.83 6.35
CA ALA A 196 7.25 23.23 5.22
C ALA A 196 8.04 24.02 4.16
N GLN A 197 8.98 24.87 4.57
CA GLN A 197 9.87 25.57 3.64
C GLN A 197 10.81 24.61 2.91
N ILE A 198 11.39 23.65 3.64
CA ILE A 198 12.23 22.59 3.06
C ILE A 198 11.43 21.76 2.06
N ALA A 199 10.22 21.32 2.42
CA ALA A 199 9.34 20.57 1.54
C ALA A 199 9.04 21.34 0.25
N LYS A 200 8.71 22.64 0.32
CA LYS A 200 8.50 23.50 -0.85
C LYS A 200 9.74 23.61 -1.73
N SER A 201 10.92 23.77 -1.12
CA SER A 201 12.18 23.85 -1.86
C SER A 201 12.48 22.54 -2.60
N ILE A 202 12.31 21.39 -1.94
CA ILE A 202 12.48 20.08 -2.55
C ILE A 202 11.46 19.85 -3.66
N GLN A 203 10.21 20.26 -3.44
CA GLN A 203 9.15 20.16 -4.44
C GLN A 203 9.50 20.94 -5.71
N ARG A 204 10.08 22.15 -5.57
CA ARG A 204 10.58 22.95 -6.70
C ARG A 204 11.75 22.28 -7.42
N LEU A 205 12.69 21.69 -6.67
CA LEU A 205 13.88 21.04 -7.23
C LEU A 205 13.54 19.75 -7.99
N THR A 206 12.65 18.92 -7.46
CA THR A 206 12.32 17.62 -8.09
C THR A 206 11.07 17.68 -8.97
N LYS A 207 10.28 18.75 -8.91
CA LYS A 207 8.97 18.86 -9.57
C LYS A 207 7.99 17.74 -9.16
N ALA A 208 8.16 17.23 -7.93
CA ALA A 208 7.30 16.18 -7.37
C ALA A 208 5.89 16.72 -7.07
N LYS A 209 4.87 15.85 -7.11
CA LYS A 209 3.49 16.25 -6.77
C LYS A 209 3.35 16.49 -5.28
N ASN A 210 3.98 15.64 -4.47
CA ASN A 210 3.97 15.73 -3.02
C ASN A 210 5.35 15.39 -2.46
N VAL A 211 5.69 15.90 -1.27
CA VAL A 211 6.95 15.63 -0.58
C VAL A 211 6.67 15.21 0.86
N ARG A 212 7.06 13.99 1.23
CA ARG A 212 7.03 13.51 2.61
C ARG A 212 8.39 13.73 3.25
N VAL A 213 8.44 14.55 4.30
CA VAL A 213 9.68 14.82 5.04
C VAL A 213 9.75 13.90 6.25
N LYS A 214 10.80 13.06 6.33
CA LYS A 214 11.16 12.28 7.52
C LYS A 214 12.29 13.01 8.23
N THR A 215 12.13 13.32 9.51
CA THR A 215 13.16 13.99 10.32
C THR A 215 13.97 12.99 11.12
N THR A 216 15.28 13.16 11.13
CA THR A 216 16.21 12.36 11.93
C THR A 216 17.14 13.29 12.71
N LEU A 217 17.39 12.97 13.97
CA LEU A 217 18.30 13.76 14.80
C LEU A 217 19.67 13.10 14.83
N ASP A 218 20.71 13.85 14.48
CA ASP A 218 22.10 13.42 14.59
C ASP A 218 22.92 14.48 15.34
N PRO A 219 23.31 14.22 16.60
CA PRO A 219 24.11 15.15 17.40
C PRO A 219 25.57 15.26 16.93
N SER A 220 26.01 14.39 16.01
CA SER A 220 27.35 14.45 15.42
C SER A 220 27.53 15.65 14.49
N LEU A 221 26.42 16.22 14.02
CA LEU A 221 26.39 17.47 13.29
C LEU A 221 26.59 18.63 14.29
N VAL A 222 27.58 19.49 14.07
CA VAL A 222 27.85 20.64 14.96
C VAL A 222 26.75 21.70 14.84
N ALA A 223 26.34 21.99 13.60
CA ALA A 223 25.26 22.92 13.28
C ALA A 223 24.82 22.74 11.82
N GLY A 224 23.56 23.11 11.54
CA GLY A 224 22.93 23.00 10.22
C GLY A 224 22.09 21.73 10.06
N PHE A 225 21.78 21.40 8.80
CA PHE A 225 21.01 20.20 8.44
C PHE A 225 21.50 19.61 7.13
N THR A 226 21.20 18.33 6.92
CA THR A 226 21.44 17.62 5.67
C THR A 226 20.13 17.04 5.14
N ILE A 227 19.96 17.02 3.82
CA ILE A 227 18.77 16.53 3.15
C ILE A 227 19.17 15.42 2.19
N ARG A 228 18.57 14.24 2.35
CA ARG A 228 18.66 13.13 1.40
C ARG A 228 17.32 12.95 0.69
N TYR A 229 17.32 12.95 -0.64
CA TYR A 229 16.10 12.78 -1.44
C TYR A 229 16.38 12.02 -2.75
N GLY A 230 15.33 11.68 -3.50
CA GLY A 230 15.38 10.86 -4.70
C GLY A 230 15.03 9.39 -4.48
N SER A 231 14.62 8.70 -5.54
CA SER A 231 14.10 7.31 -5.51
C SER A 231 15.05 6.27 -4.92
N SER A 232 16.36 6.56 -4.86
CA SER A 232 17.37 5.71 -4.22
C SER A 232 18.20 6.46 -3.17
N GLY A 233 17.77 7.66 -2.75
CA GLY A 233 18.54 8.52 -1.84
C GLY A 233 19.88 9.00 -2.41
N SER A 234 19.99 9.06 -3.74
CA SER A 234 21.22 9.45 -4.46
C SER A 234 21.50 10.94 -4.40
N LYS A 235 20.47 11.77 -4.21
CA LYS A 235 20.63 13.21 -4.11
C LYS A 235 20.81 13.58 -2.64
N PHE A 236 21.92 14.23 -2.37
CA PHE A 236 22.28 14.68 -1.04
C PHE A 236 22.64 16.16 -1.08
N ILE A 237 22.01 16.92 -0.20
CA ILE A 237 22.32 18.33 0.06
C ILE A 237 22.82 18.41 1.48
N ASP A 238 24.07 18.80 1.63
CA ASP A 238 24.68 19.07 2.93
C ASP A 238 24.83 20.58 3.11
N MET A 239 24.16 21.11 4.12
CA MET A 239 24.22 22.51 4.57
C MET A 239 24.73 22.59 6.02
N SER A 240 25.57 21.62 6.43
CA SER A 240 26.22 21.64 7.74
C SER A 240 27.39 22.62 7.78
N VAL A 241 27.63 23.18 8.97
CA VAL A 241 28.78 24.07 9.22
C VAL A 241 30.10 23.35 9.00
N LYS A 242 30.14 22.03 9.27
CA LYS A 242 31.32 21.19 9.01
C LYS A 242 31.75 21.26 7.54
N LYS A 243 30.80 21.21 6.61
CA LYS A 243 31.08 21.31 5.18
C LYS A 243 31.58 22.70 4.80
N GLN A 244 30.95 23.75 5.33
CA GLN A 244 31.36 25.13 5.07
C GLN A 244 32.81 25.39 5.53
N LEU A 245 33.17 24.93 6.74
CA LEU A 245 34.53 25.04 7.26
C LEU A 245 35.54 24.23 6.42
N ALA A 246 35.16 23.03 5.97
CA ALA A 246 36.02 22.21 5.11
C ALA A 246 36.22 22.86 3.72
N GLU A 247 35.23 23.58 3.21
CA GLU A 247 35.33 24.31 1.94
C GLU A 247 36.25 25.53 2.07
N ILE A 248 36.16 26.26 3.18
CA ILE A 248 37.08 27.38 3.49
C ILE A 248 38.52 26.85 3.66
N ALA A 249 38.73 25.78 4.41
CA ALA A 249 40.06 25.20 4.61
C ALA A 249 40.70 24.81 3.27
N LYS A 250 39.94 24.17 2.37
CA LYS A 250 40.40 23.85 1.02
C LYS A 250 40.81 25.08 0.22
N GLN A 251 40.06 26.18 0.31
CA GLN A 251 40.40 27.41 -0.41
C GLN A 251 41.73 28.02 0.06
N LEU A 252 42.03 27.92 1.36
CA LEU A 252 43.28 28.41 1.94
C LEU A 252 44.49 27.56 1.51
N ASP A 253 44.32 26.23 1.42
CA ASP A 253 45.38 25.34 0.93
C ASP A 253 45.82 25.66 -0.52
N PHE A 254 44.92 26.18 -1.36
CA PHE A 254 45.26 26.56 -2.75
C PHE A 254 45.99 27.90 -2.85
N SER A 255 45.77 28.85 -1.93
CA SER A 255 46.44 30.15 -1.97
C SER A 255 47.94 30.08 -1.65
N ASP A 256 48.38 29.08 -0.91
CA ASP A 256 49.79 28.89 -0.55
C ASP A 256 50.64 28.36 -1.72
N ILE A 257 50.02 27.79 -2.76
CA ILE A 257 50.71 27.20 -3.92
C ILE A 257 51.01 28.27 -5.00
N THR A 258 50.20 29.32 -5.12
CA THR A 258 50.37 30.38 -6.14
C THR A 258 51.38 31.46 -5.77
N LEU A 259 51.87 31.50 -4.53
CA LEU A 259 52.90 32.47 -4.08
C LEU A 259 54.34 31.95 -4.24
N ALA A 260 54.52 30.71 -4.70
CA ALA A 260 55.83 30.04 -4.82
C ALA A 260 56.33 29.90 -6.28
N SER A 261 55.70 30.55 -7.26
CA SER A 261 56.10 30.53 -8.68
C SER A 261 56.43 31.92 -9.22
#